data_AF-A0A8V0XET5-F1
#
_entry.id   AF-A0A8V0XET5-F1
#
_cell.length_a   1.000
_cell.length_b   1.000
_cell.length_c   1.000
_cell.angle_alpha   90.00
_cell.angle_beta   90.00
_cell.angle_gamma   90.00
#
_symmetry.space_group_name_H-M   'P 1'
#
loop_
_entity.id
_entity.type
_entity.pdbx_description
1 polymer ?
#
loop_
_entity_poly.entity_id
_entity_poly.type
_entity_poly.pdbx_seq_one_letter_code
_entity_poly.pdbx_strand_id
1 'polypeptide(L)'
;MAGGARLWLCAAVLGCLAAAKPLRRVLECHPGGHQILQSPYRSVDFDSSHLQQSAIQDLICDHSLAPGWYRFMIFDKPAEMPTKCVEMNHCGTQAPVWLSLKESEFMPRPGEIKQLTACATWKFFFSTYKDCCLFQIPVSVRNCGDFFVYLLQPTQGCMGYCAEGKVAPSTSPSVSPPLPAIPEVAAELIKGSIYLRCTFGIPFANSSVGFIVTWSRLSPEGIKEELKHETTVHTFSLLELDGINVRLGERVYCSSSAFFMEKPSIQSSAVESKEFLAGIKIHPEAFDISEDGKEYRLSIESRIPIPCPEFNQVESDCRISLRLNTVDEDYSKGSTNCLLLLFY
;
A
#
# COMPACT_ATOMS: atom_id res chain seq x y z
N MET A 1 33.68 -89.03 -38.34
CA MET A 1 33.18 -88.99 -36.94
C MET A 1 33.97 -87.93 -36.19
N ALA A 2 33.29 -87.22 -35.29
CA ALA A 2 33.77 -86.10 -34.45
C ALA A 2 34.05 -84.81 -35.25
N GLY A 3 33.42 -83.66 -35.00
CA GLY A 3 32.79 -83.16 -33.77
C GLY A 3 33.68 -82.05 -33.21
N GLY A 4 33.31 -80.79 -33.42
CA GLY A 4 34.08 -79.64 -32.92
C GLY A 4 33.23 -78.37 -32.92
N ALA A 5 32.81 -77.97 -31.73
CA ALA A 5 31.75 -77.02 -31.45
C ALA A 5 32.08 -75.55 -31.80
N ARG A 6 31.09 -74.82 -32.30
CA ARG A 6 31.13 -73.35 -32.37
C ARG A 6 30.86 -72.79 -30.96
N LEU A 7 31.89 -72.18 -30.36
CA LEU A 7 31.74 -71.36 -29.15
C LEU A 7 30.96 -70.08 -29.51
N TRP A 8 29.76 -69.94 -28.93
CA TRP A 8 29.06 -68.66 -28.88
C TRP A 8 29.45 -67.97 -27.58
N LEU A 9 30.20 -66.87 -27.67
CA LEU A 9 30.45 -65.96 -26.55
C LEU A 9 29.19 -65.12 -26.32
N CYS A 10 28.32 -65.54 -25.41
CA CYS A 10 27.27 -64.67 -24.87
C CYS A 10 27.89 -63.71 -23.86
N ALA A 11 28.19 -62.48 -24.29
CA ALA A 11 28.52 -61.39 -23.39
C ALA A 11 27.24 -60.96 -22.64
N ALA A 12 27.10 -61.39 -21.39
CA ALA A 12 26.06 -60.90 -20.50
C ALA A 12 26.50 -59.52 -19.96
N VAL A 13 25.93 -58.45 -20.51
CA VAL A 13 26.03 -57.11 -19.92
C VAL A 13 25.05 -57.06 -18.75
N LEU A 14 25.55 -57.31 -17.53
CA LEU A 14 24.80 -57.00 -16.30
C LEU A 14 24.77 -55.47 -16.15
N GLY A 15 23.73 -54.84 -16.69
CA GLY A 15 23.39 -53.46 -16.36
C GLY A 15 22.83 -53.40 -14.95
N CYS A 16 23.57 -52.80 -14.01
CA CYS A 16 23.04 -52.39 -12.71
C CYS A 16 21.98 -51.29 -12.95
N LEU A 17 20.72 -51.68 -13.11
CA LEU A 17 19.59 -50.76 -12.94
C LEU A 17 19.47 -50.48 -11.44
N ALA A 18 20.16 -49.44 -10.97
CA ALA A 18 19.84 -48.84 -9.70
C ALA A 18 18.39 -48.37 -9.77
N ALA A 19 17.50 -49.03 -9.01
CA ALA A 19 16.13 -48.57 -8.83
C ALA A 19 16.18 -47.16 -8.23
N ALA A 20 15.98 -46.13 -9.07
CA ALA A 20 15.78 -44.78 -8.60
C ALA A 20 14.52 -44.79 -7.73
N LYS A 21 14.69 -44.62 -6.41
CA LYS A 21 13.56 -44.37 -5.51
C LYS A 21 12.77 -43.18 -6.07
N PRO A 22 11.43 -43.26 -6.19
CA PRO A 22 10.65 -42.13 -6.64
C PRO A 22 10.90 -40.96 -5.69
N LEU A 23 11.38 -39.84 -6.23
CA LEU A 23 11.55 -38.61 -5.47
C LEU A 23 10.16 -38.23 -4.94
N ARG A 24 9.94 -38.41 -3.63
CA ARG A 24 8.65 -38.09 -3.00
C ARG A 24 8.41 -36.60 -3.18
N ARG A 25 7.53 -36.25 -4.13
CA ARG A 25 7.23 -34.86 -4.47
C ARG A 25 6.59 -34.19 -3.26
N VAL A 26 7.31 -33.26 -2.64
CA VAL A 26 6.86 -32.47 -1.50
C VAL A 26 5.95 -31.37 -2.03
N LEU A 27 4.63 -31.59 -1.96
CA LEU A 27 3.65 -30.75 -2.66
C LEU A 27 3.79 -29.27 -2.26
N GLU A 28 3.90 -28.99 -0.97
CA GLU A 28 3.98 -27.63 -0.41
C GLU A 28 5.21 -26.83 -0.86
N CYS A 29 6.26 -27.49 -1.32
CA CYS A 29 7.46 -26.84 -1.85
C CYS A 29 7.39 -26.53 -3.35
N HIS A 30 6.31 -26.91 -4.04
CA HIS A 30 6.12 -26.64 -5.47
C HIS A 30 5.14 -25.48 -5.69
N PRO A 31 5.19 -24.80 -6.85
CA PRO A 31 4.17 -23.83 -7.23
C PRO A 31 2.76 -24.43 -7.13
N GLY A 32 1.86 -23.73 -6.45
CA GLY A 32 0.49 -24.20 -6.19
C GLY A 32 0.32 -25.12 -4.98
N GLY A 33 1.40 -25.56 -4.33
CA GLY A 33 1.34 -26.32 -3.07
C GLY A 33 1.26 -25.47 -1.81
N HIS A 34 1.48 -24.16 -1.95
CA HIS A 34 1.34 -23.17 -0.89
C HIS A 34 0.67 -21.92 -1.46
N GLN A 35 0.02 -21.16 -0.58
CA GLN A 35 -0.51 -19.84 -0.86
C GLN A 35 0.57 -18.78 -0.58
N ILE A 36 0.51 -17.66 -1.28
CA ILE A 36 1.38 -16.52 -1.03
C ILE A 36 0.65 -15.58 -0.07
N LEU A 37 1.20 -15.41 1.14
CA LEU A 37 0.70 -14.44 2.10
C LEU A 37 1.45 -13.13 1.90
N GLN A 38 0.92 -12.28 1.02
CA GLN A 38 1.54 -11.03 0.60
C GLN A 38 0.79 -9.83 1.15
N SER A 39 1.46 -9.04 1.96
CA SER A 39 1.01 -7.70 2.32
C SER A 39 2.19 -6.87 2.82
N PRO A 40 2.35 -5.63 2.33
CA PRO A 40 3.40 -4.73 2.79
C PRO A 40 3.27 -4.39 4.28
N TYR A 41 2.04 -4.29 4.76
CA TYR A 41 1.74 -3.92 6.15
C TYR A 41 2.17 -4.99 7.13
N ARG A 42 2.39 -6.26 6.70
CA ARG A 42 2.87 -7.36 7.57
C ARG A 42 4.30 -7.20 8.06
N SER A 43 5.05 -6.21 7.54
CA SER A 43 6.41 -5.95 7.99
C SER A 43 6.46 -5.59 9.48
N VAL A 44 7.45 -6.14 10.20
CA VAL A 44 7.75 -5.75 11.58
C VAL A 44 8.05 -4.26 11.73
N ASP A 45 8.51 -3.60 10.66
CA ASP A 45 8.83 -2.18 10.64
C ASP A 45 7.60 -1.28 10.42
N PHE A 46 6.43 -1.84 10.07
CA PHE A 46 5.23 -1.05 9.80
C PHE A 46 4.48 -0.72 11.09
N ASP A 47 4.43 0.56 11.45
CA ASP A 47 3.64 1.07 12.59
C ASP A 47 2.15 1.18 12.22
N SER A 48 1.33 0.46 12.96
CA SER A 48 -0.11 0.31 12.78
C SER A 48 -0.92 1.20 13.73
N SER A 49 -0.26 2.02 14.55
CA SER A 49 -0.91 2.87 15.56
C SER A 49 -1.88 3.86 14.92
N HIS A 50 -1.55 4.39 13.74
CA HIS A 50 -2.42 5.29 12.99
C HIS A 50 -3.68 4.60 12.46
N LEU A 51 -3.58 3.34 12.01
CA LEU A 51 -4.73 2.58 11.50
C LEU A 51 -5.80 2.36 12.57
N GLN A 52 -5.41 2.31 13.85
CA GLN A 52 -6.35 2.14 14.96
C GLN A 52 -7.24 3.35 15.18
N GLN A 53 -6.81 4.53 14.74
CA GLN A 53 -7.52 5.79 14.98
C GLN A 53 -8.35 6.22 13.78
N SER A 54 -7.86 5.98 12.55
CA SER A 54 -8.45 6.52 11.33
C SER A 54 -9.06 5.47 10.38
N ALA A 55 -8.60 4.22 10.43
CA ALA A 55 -8.95 3.20 9.44
C ALA A 55 -8.95 1.79 10.04
N ILE A 56 -9.81 1.56 11.04
CA ILE A 56 -9.85 0.28 11.78
C ILE A 56 -10.13 -0.91 10.86
N GLN A 57 -10.81 -0.68 9.74
CA GLN A 57 -11.11 -1.71 8.74
C GLN A 57 -9.88 -2.19 7.96
N ASP A 58 -8.79 -1.42 7.95
CA ASP A 58 -7.56 -1.74 7.23
C ASP A 58 -6.55 -2.54 8.09
N LEU A 59 -6.88 -2.83 9.36
CA LEU A 59 -6.08 -3.73 10.20
C LEU A 59 -6.11 -5.15 9.64
N ILE A 60 -4.94 -5.77 9.65
CA ILE A 60 -4.77 -7.19 9.35
C ILE A 60 -5.36 -8.01 10.50
N CYS A 61 -6.42 -8.74 10.17
CA CYS A 61 -7.07 -9.72 11.04
C CYS A 61 -7.04 -11.11 10.37
N ASP A 62 -6.09 -11.96 10.75
CA ASP A 62 -5.96 -13.33 10.24
C ASP A 62 -6.92 -14.33 10.91
N HIS A 63 -7.95 -13.84 11.61
CA HIS A 63 -9.03 -14.67 12.15
C HIS A 63 -9.80 -15.42 11.05
N SER A 64 -9.86 -14.83 9.86
CA SER A 64 -10.49 -15.40 8.66
C SER A 64 -9.49 -16.06 7.71
N LEU A 65 -8.22 -16.18 8.09
CA LEU A 65 -7.20 -16.84 7.27
C LEU A 65 -7.52 -18.34 7.15
N ALA A 66 -7.63 -18.84 5.93
CA ALA A 66 -7.87 -20.25 5.69
C ALA A 66 -6.69 -21.10 6.22
N PRO A 67 -6.91 -22.26 6.85
CA PRO A 67 -5.82 -23.14 7.21
C PRO A 67 -5.06 -23.62 5.97
N GLY A 68 -3.73 -23.57 5.98
CA GLY A 68 -2.94 -24.00 4.83
C GLY A 68 -1.45 -23.68 4.91
N TRP A 69 -0.72 -24.13 3.89
CA TRP A 69 0.69 -23.78 3.71
C TRP A 69 0.80 -22.39 3.10
N TYR A 70 1.55 -21.51 3.76
CA TYR A 70 1.78 -20.14 3.34
C TYR A 70 3.26 -19.86 3.18
N ARG A 71 3.60 -19.07 2.18
CA ARG A 71 4.90 -18.42 2.02
C ARG A 71 4.70 -16.92 2.17
N PHE A 72 5.48 -16.31 3.05
CA PHE A 72 5.41 -14.86 3.26
C PHE A 72 6.19 -14.13 2.18
N MET A 73 5.57 -13.05 1.70
CA MET A 73 6.20 -12.10 0.79
C MET A 73 5.86 -10.70 1.29
N ILE A 74 6.87 -9.84 1.37
CA ILE A 74 6.69 -8.42 1.65
C ILE A 74 7.25 -7.69 0.44
N PHE A 75 6.44 -6.85 -0.19
CA PHE A 75 6.82 -6.08 -1.40
C PHE A 75 7.42 -6.97 -2.51
N ASP A 76 6.80 -8.11 -2.82
CA ASP A 76 7.26 -9.12 -3.78
C ASP A 76 8.66 -9.71 -3.52
N LYS A 77 9.23 -9.46 -2.33
CA LYS A 77 10.48 -10.07 -1.85
C LYS A 77 10.20 -11.20 -0.84
N PRO A 78 11.04 -12.24 -0.79
CA PRO A 78 10.94 -13.29 0.22
C PRO A 78 11.02 -12.75 1.64
N ALA A 79 10.06 -13.14 2.46
CA ALA A 79 10.03 -12.82 3.88
C ALA A 79 9.79 -14.09 4.72
N GLU A 80 10.10 -14.02 6.00
CA GLU A 80 9.93 -15.10 6.97
C GLU A 80 9.19 -14.58 8.19
N MET A 81 8.54 -15.46 8.96
CA MET A 81 8.01 -15.05 10.26
C MET A 81 9.18 -14.63 11.17
N PRO A 82 9.12 -13.46 11.83
CA PRO A 82 10.17 -13.02 12.74
C PRO A 82 10.30 -14.00 13.90
N THR A 83 11.53 -14.27 14.34
CA THR A 83 11.82 -15.17 15.46
C THR A 83 12.01 -14.45 16.78
N LYS A 84 11.85 -13.12 16.77
CA LYS A 84 11.95 -12.25 17.94
C LYS A 84 10.58 -11.62 18.23
N CYS A 85 10.37 -11.30 19.50
CA CYS A 85 9.15 -10.61 19.93
C CYS A 85 8.99 -9.28 19.19
N VAL A 86 7.83 -9.12 18.55
CA VAL A 86 7.43 -7.89 17.87
C VAL A 86 6.60 -7.05 18.84
N GLU A 87 6.82 -5.73 18.86
CA GLU A 87 6.02 -4.80 19.67
C GLU A 87 4.56 -4.72 19.21
N MET A 88 3.66 -4.37 20.12
CA MET A 88 2.25 -4.14 19.75
C MET A 88 2.12 -3.04 18.71
N ASN A 89 1.04 -3.09 17.92
CA ASN A 89 0.74 -2.13 16.87
C ASN A 89 1.76 -2.13 15.73
N HIS A 90 2.39 -3.27 15.47
CA HIS A 90 3.23 -3.48 14.29
C HIS A 90 2.62 -4.53 13.37
N CYS A 91 3.18 -4.69 12.16
CA CYS A 91 2.75 -5.69 11.18
C CYS A 91 1.30 -5.52 10.69
N GLY A 92 0.79 -4.29 10.70
CA GLY A 92 -0.56 -3.95 10.25
C GLY A 92 -1.64 -4.43 11.20
N THR A 93 -1.30 -4.84 12.43
CA THR A 93 -2.24 -5.45 13.38
C THR A 93 -2.07 -4.88 14.79
N GLN A 94 -3.05 -5.09 15.67
CA GLN A 94 -2.97 -4.74 17.10
C GLN A 94 -2.12 -5.75 17.89
N ALA A 95 -2.27 -7.03 17.53
CA ALA A 95 -1.66 -8.17 18.21
C ALA A 95 -0.78 -8.92 17.21
N PRO A 96 0.50 -8.53 17.08
CA PRO A 96 1.41 -9.16 16.14
C PRO A 96 1.78 -10.58 16.56
N VAL A 97 1.72 -11.49 15.59
CA VAL A 97 2.03 -12.91 15.74
C VAL A 97 3.39 -13.21 15.12
N TRP A 98 4.31 -13.73 15.94
CA TRP A 98 5.70 -14.03 15.58
C TRP A 98 6.05 -15.48 15.95
N LEU A 99 7.13 -16.04 15.38
CA LEU A 99 7.53 -17.43 15.61
C LEU A 99 8.43 -17.53 16.85
N SER A 100 7.96 -18.18 17.91
CA SER A 100 8.74 -18.38 19.12
C SER A 100 9.61 -19.62 19.02
N LEU A 101 10.91 -19.41 19.19
CA LEU A 101 11.91 -20.46 19.28
C LEU A 101 12.39 -20.52 20.72
N LYS A 102 12.19 -21.66 21.39
CA LYS A 102 12.83 -21.93 22.69
C LYS A 102 14.35 -22.00 22.52
N GLU A 103 15.11 -21.86 23.60
CA GLU A 103 16.59 -21.85 23.56
C GLU A 103 17.21 -23.09 22.86
N SER A 104 16.52 -24.24 22.90
CA SER A 104 16.95 -25.48 22.23
C SER A 104 16.32 -25.70 20.84
N GLU A 105 15.42 -24.82 20.41
CA GLU A 105 14.71 -24.91 19.15
C GLU A 105 15.33 -24.03 18.07
N PHE A 106 15.67 -24.63 16.94
CA PHE A 106 16.13 -23.93 15.73
C PHE A 106 15.16 -24.14 14.57
N MET A 107 15.27 -23.29 13.55
CA MET A 107 14.58 -23.47 12.27
C MET A 107 14.94 -24.83 11.62
N PRO A 108 14.00 -25.44 10.85
CA PRO A 108 14.23 -26.75 10.23
C PRO A 108 15.34 -26.70 9.17
N ARG A 109 16.11 -27.80 9.04
CA ARG A 109 17.11 -27.94 7.96
C ARG A 109 16.41 -28.20 6.62
N PRO A 110 17.07 -27.95 5.47
CA PRO A 110 16.49 -28.21 4.15
C PRO A 110 15.87 -29.61 4.03
N GLY A 111 14.61 -29.67 3.60
CA GLY A 111 13.82 -30.89 3.47
C GLY A 111 13.06 -31.33 4.74
N GLU A 112 13.39 -30.76 5.90
CA GLU A 112 12.74 -31.07 7.18
C GLU A 112 11.48 -30.25 7.41
N ILE A 113 10.55 -30.83 8.18
CA ILE A 113 9.39 -30.17 8.76
C ILE A 113 9.53 -30.20 10.28
N LYS A 114 9.24 -29.08 10.94
CA LYS A 114 9.31 -28.95 12.40
C LYS A 114 8.06 -28.27 12.94
N GLN A 115 7.49 -28.86 13.98
CA GLN A 115 6.41 -28.23 14.74
C GLN A 115 7.03 -27.20 15.70
N LEU A 116 6.56 -25.97 15.62
CA LEU A 116 6.98 -24.83 16.42
C LEU A 116 5.74 -24.11 16.96
N THR A 117 5.95 -23.09 17.80
CA THR A 117 4.87 -22.28 18.38
C THR A 117 5.01 -20.85 17.90
N ALA A 118 3.95 -20.30 17.33
CA ALA A 118 3.83 -18.86 17.14
C ALA A 118 3.20 -18.22 18.38
N CYS A 119 3.60 -17.00 18.69
CA CYS A 119 3.19 -16.25 19.86
C CYS A 119 2.58 -14.91 19.43
N ALA A 120 1.49 -14.50 20.08
CA ALA A 120 0.94 -13.17 19.91
C ALA A 120 1.39 -12.26 21.06
N THR A 121 1.91 -11.09 20.71
CA THR A 121 2.28 -10.05 21.69
C THR A 121 1.04 -9.27 22.13
N TRP A 122 0.88 -9.08 23.44
CA TRP A 122 -0.17 -8.23 24.01
C TRP A 122 0.30 -7.49 25.27
N LYS A 123 -0.30 -6.32 25.52
CA LYS A 123 -0.10 -5.50 26.72
C LYS A 123 -1.46 -5.10 27.27
N PHE A 124 -1.67 -5.31 28.55
CA PHE A 124 -2.91 -4.92 29.21
C PHE A 124 -2.94 -3.41 29.44
N PHE A 125 -4.09 -2.77 29.17
CA PHE A 125 -4.27 -1.30 29.14
C PHE A 125 -3.99 -0.56 30.47
N PHE A 126 -3.62 -1.26 31.55
CA PHE A 126 -3.26 -0.67 32.84
C PHE A 126 -2.01 -1.30 33.47
N SER A 127 -1.23 -2.04 32.67
CA SER A 127 -0.01 -2.69 33.10
C SER A 127 1.18 -2.26 32.26
N THR A 128 2.33 -2.05 32.89
CA THR A 128 3.62 -1.96 32.20
C THR A 128 4.11 -3.34 31.73
N TYR A 129 3.46 -4.41 32.19
CA TYR A 129 3.77 -5.78 31.80
C TYR A 129 3.31 -6.06 30.37
N LYS A 130 4.29 -6.28 29.50
CA LYS A 130 4.12 -6.76 28.14
C LYS A 130 4.34 -8.27 28.15
N ASP A 131 3.36 -9.02 27.66
CA ASP A 131 3.53 -10.45 27.41
C ASP A 131 3.72 -10.68 25.91
N CYS A 132 4.93 -11.08 25.53
CA CYS A 132 5.29 -11.38 24.14
C CYS A 132 4.66 -12.69 23.64
N CYS A 133 4.13 -13.53 24.52
CA CYS A 133 3.53 -14.81 24.16
C CYS A 133 2.27 -15.09 24.97
N LEU A 134 1.34 -14.13 24.98
CA LEU A 134 0.07 -14.28 25.68
C LEU A 134 -0.78 -15.38 25.03
N PHE A 135 -0.81 -15.42 23.70
CA PHE A 135 -1.50 -16.48 22.94
C PHE A 135 -0.49 -17.33 22.18
N GLN A 136 -0.64 -18.64 22.28
CA GLN A 136 0.18 -19.64 21.60
C GLN A 136 -0.59 -20.29 20.47
N ILE A 137 0.01 -20.36 19.29
CA ILE A 137 -0.59 -20.91 18.08
C ILE A 137 0.36 -21.96 17.51
N PRO A 138 -0.06 -23.22 17.34
CA PRO A 138 0.79 -24.25 16.75
C PRO A 138 1.05 -23.94 15.28
N VAL A 139 2.31 -23.99 14.85
CA VAL A 139 2.71 -23.77 13.46
C VAL A 139 3.70 -24.84 13.03
N SER A 140 3.47 -25.45 11.87
CA SER A 140 4.46 -26.33 11.25
C SER A 140 5.30 -25.53 10.26
N VAL A 141 6.62 -25.57 10.40
CA VAL A 141 7.53 -24.90 9.47
C VAL A 141 8.23 -25.96 8.63
N ARG A 142 8.24 -25.80 7.32
CA ARG A 142 8.98 -26.66 6.40
C ARG A 142 10.02 -25.85 5.63
N ASN A 143 11.24 -26.37 5.58
CA ASN A 143 12.30 -25.78 4.78
C ASN A 143 12.34 -26.44 3.40
N CYS A 144 12.02 -25.68 2.35
CA CYS A 144 12.02 -26.15 0.96
C CYS A 144 13.39 -26.00 0.28
N GLY A 145 14.43 -25.65 1.02
CA GLY A 145 15.76 -25.30 0.51
C GLY A 145 15.92 -23.79 0.38
N ASP A 146 15.22 -23.19 -0.58
CA ASP A 146 15.37 -21.77 -0.91
C ASP A 146 14.45 -20.86 -0.08
N PHE A 147 13.34 -21.41 0.44
CA PHE A 147 12.33 -20.69 1.21
C PHE A 147 11.70 -21.60 2.26
N PHE A 148 11.05 -20.99 3.25
CA PHE A 148 10.20 -21.70 4.20
C PHE A 148 8.74 -21.54 3.81
N VAL A 149 7.98 -22.59 4.11
CA VAL A 149 6.51 -22.55 4.13
C VAL A 149 6.03 -22.85 5.54
N TYR A 150 4.95 -22.19 5.92
CA TYR A 150 4.39 -22.22 7.26
C TYR A 150 2.96 -22.76 7.15
N LEU A 151 2.65 -23.83 7.88
CA LEU A 151 1.30 -24.31 8.02
C LEU A 151 0.61 -23.44 9.06
N LEU A 152 -0.16 -22.45 8.57
CA LEU A 152 -0.85 -21.47 9.40
C LEU A 152 -2.30 -21.88 9.63
N GLN A 153 -2.87 -21.34 10.69
CA GLN A 153 -4.27 -21.53 11.08
C GLN A 153 -4.90 -20.17 11.37
N PRO A 154 -6.24 -20.04 11.29
CA PRO A 154 -6.89 -18.81 11.67
C PRO A 154 -6.61 -18.45 13.13
N THR A 155 -6.38 -17.16 13.39
CA THR A 155 -6.02 -16.66 14.73
C THR A 155 -7.25 -16.56 15.65
N GLN A 156 -7.02 -16.57 16.96
CA GLN A 156 -8.08 -16.32 17.95
C GLN A 156 -8.35 -14.81 18.10
N GLY A 157 -9.40 -14.31 17.44
CA GLY A 157 -9.65 -12.87 17.34
C GLY A 157 -8.76 -12.17 16.31
N CYS A 158 -8.85 -10.84 16.22
CA CYS A 158 -8.10 -10.05 15.25
C CYS A 158 -6.62 -9.94 15.68
N MET A 159 -5.81 -10.87 15.19
CA MET A 159 -4.36 -10.88 15.29
C MET A 159 -3.78 -11.08 13.88
N GLY A 160 -2.52 -10.72 13.67
CA GLY A 160 -1.91 -10.79 12.34
C GLY A 160 -0.54 -11.45 12.36
N TYR A 161 -0.32 -12.41 11.46
CA TYR A 161 1.00 -13.01 11.22
C TYR A 161 1.95 -11.99 10.61
N CYS A 162 3.00 -11.67 11.38
CA CYS A 162 4.09 -10.81 10.96
C CYS A 162 5.01 -11.50 9.96
N ALA A 163 5.70 -10.68 9.19
CA ALA A 163 6.81 -11.10 8.38
C ALA A 163 7.98 -10.11 8.47
N GLU A 164 9.18 -10.63 8.30
CA GLU A 164 10.45 -9.89 8.31
C GLU A 164 11.20 -10.26 7.02
N GLY A 165 11.66 -9.25 6.28
CA GLY A 165 12.37 -9.46 5.02
C GLY A 165 13.73 -10.12 5.24
N LYS A 166 14.17 -10.99 4.31
CA LYS A 166 15.54 -11.51 4.32
C LYS A 166 16.52 -10.41 3.98
N VAL A 167 17.06 -9.73 4.99
CA VAL A 167 18.18 -8.79 4.80
C VAL A 167 19.44 -9.62 4.54
N ALA A 168 19.94 -9.63 3.30
CA ALA A 168 21.31 -10.05 3.07
C ALA A 168 22.23 -9.12 3.88
N PRO A 169 23.28 -9.60 4.57
CA PRO A 169 24.22 -8.73 5.28
C PRO A 169 24.96 -7.86 4.25
N SER A 170 24.41 -6.70 3.91
CA SER A 170 24.99 -5.75 2.99
C SER A 170 25.99 -4.88 3.75
N THR A 171 27.28 -5.14 3.54
CA THR A 171 28.41 -4.25 3.85
C THR A 171 28.44 -3.03 2.91
N SER A 172 27.32 -2.32 2.78
CA SER A 172 27.27 -1.03 2.08
C SER A 172 26.92 0.09 3.07
N PRO A 173 27.62 1.24 3.02
CA PRO A 173 27.31 2.37 3.89
C PRO A 173 25.86 2.78 3.69
N SER A 174 25.24 3.33 4.73
CA SER A 174 23.87 3.87 4.73
C SER A 174 23.71 4.92 3.64
N VAL A 175 23.39 4.47 2.43
CA VAL A 175 22.94 5.33 1.34
C VAL A 175 21.50 5.73 1.70
N SER A 176 21.18 7.02 1.63
CA SER A 176 19.80 7.49 1.77
C SER A 176 18.98 7.07 0.54
N PRO A 177 17.68 6.80 0.69
CA PRO A 177 16.81 6.49 -0.44
C PRO A 177 16.86 7.59 -1.52
N PRO A 178 16.68 7.25 -2.80
CA PRO A 178 16.65 8.26 -3.86
C PRO A 178 15.47 9.20 -3.62
N LEU A 179 15.62 10.49 -3.93
CA LEU A 179 14.48 11.40 -3.89
C LEU A 179 13.44 11.00 -4.95
N PRO A 180 12.15 10.96 -4.60
CA PRO A 180 11.07 10.87 -5.58
C PRO A 180 11.11 12.03 -6.58
N ALA A 181 10.54 11.80 -7.77
CA ALA A 181 10.17 12.87 -8.68
C ALA A 181 9.15 13.80 -8.02
N ILE A 182 9.12 15.05 -8.47
CA ILE A 182 8.14 16.03 -8.01
C ILE A 182 6.74 15.46 -8.25
N PRO A 183 5.91 15.30 -7.20
CA PRO A 183 4.59 14.72 -7.38
C PRO A 183 3.69 15.61 -8.23
N GLU A 184 2.89 14.98 -9.08
CA GLU A 184 1.92 15.65 -9.94
C GLU A 184 0.51 15.36 -9.47
N VAL A 185 -0.27 16.43 -9.22
CA VAL A 185 -1.67 16.33 -8.77
C VAL A 185 -2.60 16.60 -9.94
N ALA A 186 -3.53 15.68 -10.17
CA ALA A 186 -4.59 15.78 -11.17
C ALA A 186 -5.93 15.34 -10.58
N ALA A 187 -7.04 15.89 -11.08
CA ALA A 187 -8.37 15.49 -10.66
C ALA A 187 -8.97 14.45 -11.63
N GLU A 188 -9.55 13.38 -11.09
CA GLU A 188 -10.11 12.24 -11.82
C GLU A 188 -11.54 11.95 -11.35
N LEU A 189 -12.42 11.57 -12.28
CA LEU A 189 -13.76 11.09 -11.96
C LEU A 189 -13.74 9.56 -11.88
N ILE A 190 -13.97 9.00 -10.69
CA ILE A 190 -13.95 7.55 -10.45
C ILE A 190 -15.31 7.15 -9.89
N LYS A 191 -16.07 6.36 -10.66
CA LYS A 191 -17.39 5.82 -10.26
C LYS A 191 -18.38 6.89 -9.75
N GLY A 192 -18.32 8.10 -10.30
CA GLY A 192 -19.21 9.22 -9.93
C GLY A 192 -18.69 10.13 -8.81
N SER A 193 -17.60 9.77 -8.13
CA SER A 193 -16.91 10.64 -7.17
C SER A 193 -15.67 11.27 -7.80
N ILE A 194 -15.36 12.50 -7.41
CA ILE A 194 -14.16 13.21 -7.85
C ILE A 194 -13.02 12.91 -6.87
N TYR A 195 -11.87 12.50 -7.39
CA TYR A 195 -10.67 12.26 -6.62
C TYR A 195 -9.52 13.14 -7.11
N LEU A 196 -8.69 13.62 -6.19
CA LEU A 196 -7.37 14.12 -6.48
C LEU A 196 -6.40 12.94 -6.47
N ARG A 197 -5.79 12.67 -7.62
CA ARG A 197 -4.69 11.73 -7.78
C ARG A 197 -3.38 12.48 -7.67
N CYS A 198 -2.54 12.05 -6.74
CA CYS A 198 -1.14 12.45 -6.68
C CYS A 198 -0.29 11.31 -7.25
N THR A 199 0.51 11.59 -8.27
CA THR A 199 1.40 10.61 -8.93
C THR A 199 2.85 10.96 -8.64
N PHE A 200 3.64 9.97 -8.24
CA PHE A 200 5.05 10.11 -7.83
C PHE A 200 5.81 8.83 -8.15
N GLY A 201 7.14 8.88 -8.13
CA GLY A 201 7.96 7.70 -8.37
C GLY A 201 9.44 8.06 -8.40
N ILE A 202 10.32 7.06 -8.48
CA ILE A 202 11.76 7.32 -8.58
C ILE A 202 12.17 7.29 -10.05
N PRO A 203 12.75 8.38 -10.59
CA PRO A 203 13.33 8.36 -11.91
C PRO A 203 14.45 7.32 -11.94
N PHE A 204 14.33 6.31 -12.81
CA PHE A 204 15.40 5.35 -13.12
C PHE A 204 15.71 4.27 -12.06
N ALA A 205 14.77 3.88 -11.18
CA ALA A 205 15.02 2.83 -10.20
C ALA A 205 14.14 1.58 -10.40
N ASN A 206 14.79 0.41 -10.53
CA ASN A 206 14.19 -0.93 -10.40
C ASN A 206 14.25 -1.45 -8.94
N SER A 207 14.41 -0.55 -7.97
CA SER A 207 14.54 -0.91 -6.56
C SER A 207 13.18 -0.97 -5.89
N SER A 208 12.94 -2.00 -5.07
CA SER A 208 11.82 -2.04 -4.13
C SER A 208 12.02 -0.91 -3.11
N VAL A 209 11.35 0.21 -3.35
CA VAL A 209 11.29 1.40 -2.50
C VAL A 209 9.83 1.69 -2.21
N GLY A 210 9.55 2.04 -0.95
CA GLY A 210 8.21 2.44 -0.54
C GLY A 210 8.14 3.96 -0.48
N PHE A 211 6.92 4.47 -0.47
CA PHE A 211 6.64 5.89 -0.41
C PHE A 211 5.82 6.21 0.83
N ILE A 212 6.14 7.31 1.47
CA ILE A 212 5.28 7.96 2.46
C ILE A 212 4.69 9.18 1.77
N VAL A 213 3.37 9.28 1.80
CA VAL A 213 2.62 10.33 1.10
C VAL A 213 1.80 11.11 2.11
N THR A 214 1.93 12.43 2.05
CA THR A 214 1.18 13.36 2.89
C THR A 214 0.42 14.34 2.02
N TRP A 215 -0.91 14.35 2.15
CA TRP A 215 -1.78 15.36 1.59
C TRP A 215 -1.96 16.49 2.59
N SER A 216 -1.86 17.73 2.13
CA SER A 216 -2.13 18.91 2.95
C SER A 216 -2.93 19.96 2.19
N ARG A 217 -3.70 20.78 2.90
CA ARG A 217 -4.36 21.97 2.36
C ARG A 217 -3.81 23.25 2.96
N LEU A 218 -3.88 24.35 2.22
CA LEU A 218 -3.57 25.68 2.75
C LEU A 218 -4.78 26.29 3.42
N SER A 219 -4.67 26.58 4.72
CA SER A 219 -5.66 27.35 5.45
C SER A 219 -5.73 28.81 4.95
N PRO A 220 -6.81 29.55 5.23
CA PRO A 220 -6.90 30.98 4.93
C PRO A 220 -5.77 31.81 5.55
N GLU A 221 -5.25 31.39 6.69
CA GLU A 221 -4.13 32.00 7.42
C GLU A 221 -2.75 31.63 6.82
N GLY A 222 -2.72 30.81 5.77
CA GLY A 222 -1.50 30.37 5.10
C GLY A 222 -0.80 29.20 5.79
N ILE A 223 -1.47 28.50 6.70
CA ILE A 223 -0.94 27.34 7.41
C ILE A 223 -1.27 26.07 6.61
N LYS A 224 -0.31 25.16 6.46
CA LYS A 224 -0.57 23.84 5.85
C LYS A 224 -1.14 22.89 6.88
N GLU A 225 -2.36 22.43 6.64
CA GLU A 225 -3.06 21.44 7.47
C GLU A 225 -2.95 20.06 6.81
N GLU A 226 -2.52 19.05 7.55
CA GLU A 226 -2.48 17.67 7.07
C GLU A 226 -3.90 17.09 6.95
N LEU A 227 -4.18 16.47 5.81
CA LEU A 227 -5.47 15.84 5.50
C LEU A 227 -5.39 14.32 5.52
N LYS A 228 -4.28 13.78 5.01
CA LYS A 228 -4.06 12.33 4.89
C LYS A 228 -2.57 12.03 4.93
N HIS A 229 -2.18 11.04 5.70
CA HIS A 229 -0.84 10.49 5.73
C HIS A 229 -0.91 8.97 5.53
N GLU A 230 -0.19 8.46 4.54
CA GLU A 230 -0.20 7.04 4.20
C GLU A 230 1.19 6.53 3.79
N THR A 231 1.40 5.23 3.96
CA THR A 231 2.58 4.52 3.46
C THR A 231 2.13 3.55 2.37
N THR A 232 2.72 3.63 1.18
CA THR A 232 2.29 2.89 0.00
C THR A 232 3.48 2.44 -0.86
N VAL A 233 3.27 1.40 -1.67
CA VAL A 233 4.19 1.01 -2.76
C VAL A 233 3.70 1.43 -4.11
N HIS A 234 2.45 1.86 -4.18
CA HIS A 234 1.89 2.38 -5.41
C HIS A 234 2.55 3.72 -5.69
N THR A 235 2.79 3.99 -6.97
CA THR A 235 3.32 5.26 -7.47
C THR A 235 2.24 6.33 -7.55
N PHE A 236 1.19 6.20 -6.74
CA PHE A 236 0.09 7.15 -6.65
C PHE A 236 -0.63 7.06 -5.30
N SER A 237 -1.32 8.15 -4.97
CA SER A 237 -2.25 8.29 -3.84
C SER A 237 -3.53 8.98 -4.28
N LEU A 238 -4.65 8.68 -3.62
CA LEU A 238 -5.96 9.28 -3.89
C LEU A 238 -6.50 10.01 -2.65
N LEU A 239 -7.07 11.19 -2.88
CA LEU A 239 -7.81 11.99 -1.90
C LEU A 239 -9.18 12.38 -2.48
N GLU A 240 -10.27 12.05 -1.80
CA GLU A 240 -11.62 12.33 -2.28
C GLU A 240 -12.00 13.81 -2.10
N LEU A 241 -12.64 14.40 -3.11
CA LEU A 241 -13.24 15.73 -3.07
C LEU A 241 -14.69 15.63 -2.57
N ASP A 242 -14.83 15.39 -1.28
CA ASP A 242 -16.12 15.13 -0.60
C ASP A 242 -16.74 16.37 0.07
N GLY A 243 -16.02 17.50 0.11
CA GLY A 243 -16.44 18.72 0.82
C GLY A 243 -16.21 18.70 2.34
N ILE A 244 -15.78 17.56 2.89
CA ILE A 244 -15.41 17.39 4.30
C ILE A 244 -13.90 17.60 4.44
N ASN A 245 -13.11 16.81 3.71
CA ASN A 245 -11.65 16.85 3.72
C ASN A 245 -11.11 17.97 2.84
N VAL A 246 -11.67 18.10 1.63
CA VAL A 246 -11.32 19.15 0.68
C VAL A 246 -12.57 19.78 0.10
N ARG A 247 -12.64 21.11 0.16
CA ARG A 247 -13.72 21.91 -0.43
C ARG A 247 -13.32 22.51 -1.76
N LEU A 248 -14.32 22.80 -2.59
CA LEU A 248 -14.13 23.53 -3.83
C LEU A 248 -13.49 24.90 -3.56
N GLY A 249 -12.41 25.19 -4.29
CA GLY A 249 -11.63 26.43 -4.16
C GLY A 249 -10.45 26.34 -3.19
N GLU A 250 -10.29 25.23 -2.46
CA GLU A 250 -9.13 25.03 -1.61
C GLU A 250 -7.86 24.72 -2.41
N ARG A 251 -6.71 25.09 -1.83
CA ARG A 251 -5.38 24.82 -2.39
C ARG A 251 -4.79 23.62 -1.67
N VAL A 252 -4.43 22.60 -2.45
CA VAL A 252 -3.96 21.30 -1.95
C VAL A 252 -2.54 21.04 -2.44
N TYR A 253 -1.74 20.40 -1.59
CA TYR A 253 -0.40 19.92 -1.90
C TYR A 253 -0.30 18.43 -1.60
N CYS A 254 0.51 17.73 -2.38
CA CYS A 254 0.91 16.36 -2.11
C CYS A 254 2.41 16.31 -1.92
N SER A 255 2.85 15.71 -0.82
CA SER A 255 4.26 15.49 -0.51
C SER A 255 4.57 14.01 -0.51
N SER A 256 5.70 13.60 -1.10
CA SER A 256 6.14 12.21 -1.10
C SER A 256 7.61 12.09 -0.68
N SER A 257 7.91 11.12 0.18
CA SER A 257 9.28 10.68 0.48
C SER A 257 9.44 9.20 0.16
N ALA A 258 10.66 8.77 -0.15
CA ALA A 258 10.96 7.36 -0.41
C ALA A 258 11.70 6.73 0.76
N PHE A 259 11.54 5.43 0.96
CA PHE A 259 12.35 4.63 1.88
C PHE A 259 12.76 3.31 1.25
N PHE A 260 13.86 2.74 1.73
CA PHE A 260 14.26 1.39 1.35
C PHE A 260 13.43 0.38 2.15
N MET A 261 12.84 -0.61 1.47
CA MET A 261 11.99 -1.62 2.12
C MET A 261 12.69 -2.41 3.24
N GLU A 262 14.01 -2.54 3.15
CA GLU A 262 14.83 -3.27 4.13
C GLU A 262 15.12 -2.44 5.39
N LYS A 263 14.96 -1.11 5.31
CA LYS A 263 15.13 -0.17 6.44
C LYS A 263 14.16 1.01 6.30
N PRO A 264 12.87 0.84 6.65
CA PRO A 264 11.88 1.91 6.54
C PRO A 264 12.14 3.12 7.45
N SER A 265 12.97 2.94 8.48
CA SER A 265 13.45 4.02 9.35
C SER A 265 14.36 5.02 8.65
N ILE A 266 14.95 4.66 7.50
CA ILE A 266 15.78 5.55 6.70
C ILE A 266 14.94 6.04 5.52
N GLN A 267 14.54 7.30 5.59
CA GLN A 267 13.68 7.97 4.61
C GLN A 267 14.47 9.05 3.87
N SER A 268 14.10 9.33 2.62
CA SER A 268 14.55 10.52 1.91
C SER A 268 13.88 11.76 2.49
N SER A 269 14.40 12.93 2.13
CA SER A 269 13.62 14.17 2.26
C SER A 269 12.33 14.06 1.44
N ALA A 270 11.28 14.72 1.93
CA ALA A 270 10.01 14.79 1.24
C ALA A 270 10.07 15.80 0.08
N VAL A 271 9.48 15.44 -1.05
CA VAL A 271 9.36 16.27 -2.25
C VAL A 271 7.89 16.62 -2.43
N GLU A 272 7.62 17.91 -2.53
CA GLU A 272 6.26 18.44 -2.60
C GLU A 272 5.85 18.79 -4.03
N SER A 273 4.57 18.57 -4.34
CA SER A 273 3.94 18.95 -5.59
C SER A 273 3.87 20.47 -5.75
N LYS A 274 3.60 20.91 -6.98
CA LYS A 274 3.07 22.26 -7.18
C LYS A 274 1.71 22.39 -6.49
N GLU A 275 1.35 23.63 -6.16
CA GLU A 275 0.01 23.96 -5.68
C GLU A 275 -1.05 23.48 -6.68
N PHE A 276 -2.06 22.77 -6.17
CA PHE A 276 -3.23 22.38 -6.92
C PHE A 276 -4.47 23.09 -6.39
N LEU A 277 -5.10 23.90 -7.23
CA LEU A 277 -6.39 24.52 -6.91
C LEU A 277 -7.51 23.53 -7.22
N ALA A 278 -8.17 23.02 -6.19
CA ALA A 278 -9.29 22.09 -6.34
C ALA A 278 -10.59 22.85 -6.62
N GLY A 279 -10.75 23.43 -7.80
CA GLY A 279 -11.94 24.20 -8.12
C GLY A 279 -11.99 24.77 -9.53
N ILE A 280 -12.86 25.78 -9.67
CA ILE A 280 -13.10 26.52 -10.90
C ILE A 280 -12.59 27.94 -10.66
N LYS A 281 -11.77 28.45 -11.58
CA LYS A 281 -11.20 29.79 -11.52
C LYS A 281 -11.79 30.67 -12.61
N ILE A 282 -12.04 31.94 -12.28
CA ILE A 282 -12.52 32.97 -13.21
C ILE A 282 -11.39 33.97 -13.42
N HIS A 283 -11.11 34.32 -14.67
CA HIS A 283 -10.09 35.29 -15.04
C HIS A 283 -10.64 36.40 -15.95
N PRO A 284 -10.40 37.68 -15.62
CA PRO A 284 -9.88 38.16 -14.33
C PRO A 284 -10.89 37.95 -13.19
N GLU A 285 -10.41 37.97 -11.93
CA GLU A 285 -11.26 37.75 -10.74
C GLU A 285 -12.24 38.90 -10.49
N ALA A 286 -11.93 40.11 -10.97
CA ALA A 286 -12.79 41.29 -10.94
C ALA A 286 -12.57 42.13 -12.20
N PHE A 287 -13.59 42.90 -12.59
CA PHE A 287 -13.55 43.83 -13.71
C PHE A 287 -14.25 45.13 -13.32
N ASP A 288 -13.63 46.26 -13.68
CA ASP A 288 -14.30 47.57 -13.66
C ASP A 288 -14.97 47.79 -15.01
N ILE A 289 -16.30 47.88 -14.99
CA ILE A 289 -17.15 47.96 -16.18
C ILE A 289 -17.73 49.37 -16.27
N SER A 290 -17.58 49.99 -17.43
CA SER A 290 -18.26 51.24 -17.78
C SER A 290 -19.43 50.97 -18.73
N GLU A 291 -20.48 51.78 -18.64
CA GLU A 291 -21.61 51.76 -19.60
C GLU A 291 -21.24 52.46 -20.93
N ASP A 292 -20.05 52.20 -21.47
CA ASP A 292 -19.51 52.79 -22.70
C ASP A 292 -19.77 51.94 -23.95
N GLY A 293 -20.53 50.85 -23.81
CA GLY A 293 -20.81 49.90 -24.88
C GLY A 293 -19.64 48.96 -25.21
N LYS A 294 -18.57 48.98 -24.40
CA LYS A 294 -17.43 48.06 -24.57
C LYS A 294 -17.78 46.66 -24.08
N GLU A 295 -17.38 45.65 -24.86
CA GLU A 295 -17.52 44.25 -24.44
C GLU A 295 -16.38 43.84 -23.50
N TYR A 296 -16.75 43.14 -22.42
CA TYR A 296 -15.82 42.58 -21.44
C TYR A 296 -15.85 41.06 -21.51
N ARG A 297 -14.68 40.42 -21.45
CA ARG A 297 -14.54 38.97 -21.59
C ARG A 297 -14.06 38.35 -20.28
N LEU A 298 -14.84 37.41 -19.76
CA LEU A 298 -14.50 36.56 -18.61
C LEU A 298 -14.15 35.16 -19.12
N SER A 299 -13.05 34.58 -18.63
CA SER A 299 -12.65 33.19 -18.91
C SER A 299 -12.85 32.34 -17.67
N ILE A 300 -13.38 31.14 -17.84
CA ILE A 300 -13.69 30.21 -16.75
C ILE A 300 -12.88 28.94 -16.98
N GLU A 301 -11.99 28.61 -16.06
CA GLU A 301 -11.11 27.44 -16.12
C GLU A 301 -11.47 26.47 -14.99
N SER A 302 -11.95 25.28 -15.33
CA SER A 302 -12.16 24.21 -14.35
C SER A 302 -10.92 23.32 -14.24
N ARG A 303 -10.45 23.09 -13.02
CA ARG A 303 -9.35 22.16 -12.71
C ARG A 303 -9.83 20.83 -12.15
N ILE A 304 -11.15 20.67 -12.05
CA ILE A 304 -11.82 19.46 -11.60
C ILE A 304 -12.84 19.00 -12.66
N PRO A 305 -13.08 17.69 -12.80
CA PRO A 305 -14.21 17.19 -13.59
C PRO A 305 -15.53 17.73 -13.04
N ILE A 306 -16.45 18.07 -13.94
CA ILE A 306 -17.82 18.43 -13.60
C ILE A 306 -18.67 17.18 -13.92
N PRO A 307 -18.98 16.33 -12.93
CA PRO A 307 -19.78 15.15 -13.17
C PRO A 307 -21.19 15.60 -13.53
N CYS A 308 -21.76 14.95 -14.55
CA CYS A 308 -23.16 15.17 -14.84
C CYS A 308 -23.94 13.87 -14.98
N PRO A 309 -25.11 13.83 -14.34
CA PRO A 309 -25.86 12.61 -14.25
C PRO A 309 -26.54 12.33 -15.60
N GLU A 310 -26.18 11.21 -16.23
CA GLU A 310 -26.99 10.62 -17.29
C GLU A 310 -28.24 10.01 -16.65
N PHE A 311 -29.34 10.76 -16.60
CA PHE A 311 -30.66 10.17 -16.35
C PHE A 311 -31.55 10.37 -17.57
N ASN A 312 -32.10 9.25 -18.03
CA ASN A 312 -33.15 9.12 -19.04
C ASN A 312 -34.22 10.22 -18.90
N GLN A 313 -34.13 11.29 -19.70
CA GLN A 313 -35.24 12.06 -20.28
C GLN A 313 -34.72 13.29 -21.05
N VAL A 314 -34.94 13.27 -22.36
CA VAL A 314 -35.19 14.31 -23.39
C VAL A 314 -34.58 15.73 -23.30
N GLU A 315 -34.17 16.26 -22.15
CA GLU A 315 -33.49 17.56 -22.00
C GLU A 315 -32.68 17.57 -20.69
N SER A 316 -31.50 16.95 -20.69
CA SER A 316 -30.56 17.10 -19.57
C SER A 316 -29.64 18.29 -19.81
N ASP A 317 -30.17 19.50 -19.66
CA ASP A 317 -29.39 20.75 -19.60
C ASP A 317 -28.63 20.76 -18.28
N CYS A 318 -27.51 20.06 -18.26
CA CYS A 318 -26.66 20.15 -17.09
C CYS A 318 -25.92 21.48 -17.19
N ARG A 319 -25.98 22.18 -16.06
CA ARG A 319 -25.63 23.57 -15.98
C ARG A 319 -24.87 23.81 -14.71
N ILE A 320 -23.89 24.69 -14.79
CA ILE A 320 -23.26 25.25 -13.61
C ILE A 320 -23.71 26.69 -13.43
N SER A 321 -24.11 27.01 -12.20
CA SER A 321 -24.57 28.33 -11.81
C SER A 321 -23.43 29.07 -11.11
N LEU A 322 -22.93 30.14 -11.72
CA LEU A 322 -21.96 31.04 -11.11
C LEU A 322 -22.66 32.31 -10.67
N ARG A 323 -22.44 32.72 -9.43
CA ARG A 323 -22.97 33.96 -8.87
C ARG A 323 -21.92 35.05 -8.98
N LEU A 324 -22.22 36.09 -9.74
CA LEU A 324 -21.41 37.30 -9.87
C LEU A 324 -22.04 38.39 -9.01
N ASN A 325 -21.22 39.08 -8.22
CA ASN A 325 -21.66 40.20 -7.39
C ASN A 325 -21.20 41.51 -8.05
N THR A 326 -22.10 42.45 -8.23
CA THR A 326 -21.77 43.81 -8.68
C THR A 326 -21.80 44.79 -7.51
N VAL A 327 -20.91 45.78 -7.54
CA VAL A 327 -20.87 46.92 -6.63
C VAL A 327 -20.91 48.17 -7.49
N ASP A 328 -21.93 48.99 -7.31
CA ASP A 328 -22.11 50.25 -8.02
C ASP A 328 -21.54 51.40 -7.18
N GLU A 329 -20.72 52.27 -7.79
CA GLU A 329 -20.12 53.42 -7.12
C GLU A 329 -21.15 54.54 -6.86
N ASP A 330 -22.24 54.63 -7.64
CA ASP A 330 -23.20 55.74 -7.55
C ASP A 330 -24.37 55.49 -6.57
N TYR A 331 -24.56 54.24 -6.11
CA TYR A 331 -25.62 53.90 -5.16
C TYR A 331 -25.10 53.23 -3.89
N SER A 332 -25.06 54.03 -2.81
CA SER A 332 -24.98 53.50 -1.45
C SER A 332 -26.10 52.47 -1.19
N LYS A 333 -25.75 51.18 -1.25
CA LYS A 333 -26.53 49.95 -0.93
C LYS A 333 -27.21 49.16 -2.06
N GLY A 334 -26.78 49.26 -3.32
CA GLY A 334 -27.24 48.32 -4.37
C GLY A 334 -26.20 47.25 -4.70
N SER A 335 -26.30 46.02 -4.14
CA SER A 335 -25.56 44.86 -4.67
C SER A 335 -26.53 43.99 -5.46
N THR A 336 -26.27 43.86 -6.77
CA THR A 336 -27.06 42.99 -7.64
C THR A 336 -26.33 41.68 -7.84
N ASN A 337 -27.04 40.56 -7.71
CA ASN A 337 -26.48 39.24 -7.97
C ASN A 337 -26.83 38.82 -9.38
N CYS A 338 -25.84 38.67 -10.25
CA CYS A 338 -26.03 38.10 -11.57
C CYS A 338 -25.78 36.58 -11.50
N LEU A 339 -26.66 35.80 -12.12
CA LEU A 339 -26.49 34.36 -12.24
C LEU A 339 -26.03 34.05 -13.67
N LEU A 340 -24.83 33.52 -13.82
CA LEU A 340 -24.34 32.99 -15.08
C LEU A 340 -24.61 31.48 -15.12
N LEU A 341 -25.39 31.04 -16.10
CA LEU A 341 -25.63 29.62 -16.38
C LEU A 341 -24.71 29.20 -17.52
N LEU A 342 -23.76 28.31 -17.26
CA LEU A 342 -23.00 27.65 -18.32
C LEU A 342 -23.64 26.29 -18.60
N PHE A 343 -24.08 26.11 -19.84
CA PHE A 343 -24.46 24.83 -20.40
C PHE A 343 -23.19 24.17 -20.95
N TYR A 344 -23.04 22.88 -20.73
CA TYR A 344 -21.87 22.13 -21.21
C TYR A 344 -22.29 20.85 -21.93
#